data_AF-A0A183JCJ9-F1
#
_entry.id   AF-A0A183JCJ9-F1
#
_cell.length_a   1.000
_cell.length_b   1.000
_cell.length_c   1.000
_cell.angle_alpha   90.00
_cell.angle_beta   90.00
_cell.angle_gamma   90.00
#
_symmetry.space_group_name_H-M   'P 1'
#
loop_
_entity.id
_entity.type
_entity.pdbx_description
1 polymer ?
#
loop_
_entity_poly.entity_id
_entity_poly.type
_entity_poly.pdbx_seq_one_letter_code
_entity_poly.pdbx_strand_id
1 'polypeptide(L)'
;MITIKIGNNYSVIICSAGRISQIVTEMRRYNLVVLGISETDWAQAGQRRIDTGEILLYSDHEEENAPHTQGVALTLSKEARKLLGFNKHHHKQWISIENLVRIQDKKNKKTAINNSRTGAEKVKAQAKCTEADKRVKKSIRDDKRKYVEELTATEEEALREGNMKKLYDAAKKLEGEI
;
A
#
# COMPACT_ATOMS: atom_id res chain seq x y z
N MET A 1 -8.03 -24.19 -1.00
CA MET A 1 -8.61 -22.99 -0.35
C MET A 1 -9.72 -23.47 0.57
N ILE A 2 -9.53 -23.41 1.88
CA ILE A 2 -10.56 -23.79 2.85
C ILE A 2 -11.33 -22.52 3.19
N THR A 3 -12.63 -22.50 2.88
CA THR A 3 -13.53 -21.36 3.14
C THR A 3 -14.35 -21.68 4.39
N ILE A 4 -14.14 -20.95 5.47
CA ILE A 4 -14.94 -21.10 6.70
C ILE A 4 -16.02 -20.03 6.70
N LYS A 5 -17.29 -20.44 6.63
CA LYS A 5 -18.47 -19.56 6.70
C LYS A 5 -18.89 -19.45 8.16
N ILE A 6 -18.69 -18.30 8.79
CA ILE A 6 -19.06 -18.08 10.20
C ILE A 6 -20.48 -17.49 10.20
N GLY A 7 -21.47 -18.33 10.53
CA GLY A 7 -22.90 -18.01 10.40
C GLY A 7 -23.42 -16.92 11.35
N ASN A 8 -24.26 -16.07 10.76
CA ASN A 8 -25.31 -15.17 11.23
C ASN A 8 -25.24 -14.52 12.63
N ASN A 9 -25.37 -13.19 12.55
CA ASN A 9 -25.46 -12.16 13.58
C ASN A 9 -24.09 -11.73 14.12
N TYR A 10 -23.88 -10.41 14.21
CA TYR A 10 -22.63 -9.72 14.56
C TYR A 10 -21.66 -9.44 13.42
N SER A 11 -22.17 -8.85 12.35
CA SER A 11 -21.37 -8.26 11.27
C SER A 11 -20.48 -7.09 11.76
N VAL A 12 -20.66 -6.59 13.00
CA VAL A 12 -19.87 -5.50 13.62
C VAL A 12 -18.69 -5.97 14.51
N ILE A 13 -18.45 -7.27 14.70
CA ILE A 13 -17.53 -7.76 15.78
C ILE A 13 -16.38 -8.65 15.26
N ILE A 14 -15.77 -8.30 14.13
CA ILE A 14 -14.51 -8.93 13.65
C ILE A 14 -13.26 -8.12 14.08
N CYS A 15 -13.44 -6.86 14.51
CA CYS A 15 -12.36 -5.98 14.95
C CYS A 15 -11.92 -6.14 16.42
N SER A 16 -12.55 -7.02 17.20
CA SER A 16 -12.07 -7.31 18.56
C SER A 16 -10.79 -8.15 18.49
N ALA A 17 -9.70 -7.69 19.12
CA ALA A 17 -8.39 -8.34 19.09
C ALA A 17 -8.42 -9.84 19.47
N GLY A 18 -9.43 -10.24 20.26
CA GLY A 18 -9.64 -11.63 20.69
C GLY A 18 -9.94 -12.63 19.56
N ARG A 19 -10.69 -12.26 18.51
CA ARG A 19 -11.05 -13.22 17.44
C ARG A 19 -9.98 -13.37 16.35
N ILE A 20 -9.21 -12.31 16.06
CA ILE A 20 -8.04 -12.39 15.16
C ILE A 20 -6.97 -13.34 15.75
N SER A 21 -6.78 -13.30 17.07
CA SER A 21 -5.87 -14.21 17.78
C SER A 21 -6.29 -15.69 17.66
N GLN A 22 -7.59 -15.97 17.71
CA GLN A 22 -8.12 -17.33 17.50
C GLN A 22 -7.87 -17.84 16.08
N ILE A 23 -8.06 -16.99 15.06
CA ILE A 23 -7.79 -17.33 13.65
C ILE A 23 -6.32 -17.71 13.45
N VAL A 24 -5.39 -16.92 14.00
CA VAL A 24 -3.95 -17.22 13.94
C VAL A 24 -3.63 -18.52 14.67
N THR A 25 -4.31 -18.81 15.79
CA THR A 25 -4.12 -20.05 16.55
C THR A 25 -4.55 -21.28 15.75
N GLU A 26 -5.71 -21.23 15.08
CA GLU A 26 -6.17 -22.32 14.22
C GLU A 26 -5.29 -22.49 12.98
N MET A 27 -4.81 -21.39 12.37
CA MET A 27 -3.82 -21.48 11.29
C MET A 27 -2.56 -22.25 11.72
N ARG A 28 -2.06 -22.02 12.94
CA ARG A 28 -0.91 -22.74 13.47
C ARG A 28 -1.24 -24.21 13.76
N ARG A 29 -2.41 -24.48 14.36
CA ARG A 29 -2.86 -25.85 14.68
C ARG A 29 -2.93 -26.73 13.42
N TYR A 30 -3.43 -26.18 12.32
CA TYR A 30 -3.57 -26.88 11.04
C TYR A 30 -2.39 -26.67 10.08
N ASN A 31 -1.30 -26.04 10.55
CA ASN A 31 -0.11 -25.72 9.75
C ASN A 31 -0.44 -25.03 8.40
N LEU A 32 -1.40 -24.10 8.42
CA LEU A 32 -1.86 -23.38 7.24
C LEU A 32 -0.98 -22.18 6.95
N VAL A 33 -0.57 -22.04 5.68
CA VAL A 33 0.27 -20.93 5.20
C VAL A 33 -0.58 -19.71 4.80
N VAL A 34 -1.81 -19.95 4.33
CA VAL A 34 -2.81 -18.95 3.92
C VAL A 34 -4.19 -19.43 4.36
N LEU A 35 -5.00 -18.52 4.91
CA LEU A 35 -6.38 -18.80 5.32
C LEU A 35 -7.31 -17.71 4.78
N GLY A 36 -8.38 -18.12 4.10
CA GLY A 36 -9.39 -17.22 3.57
C GLY A 36 -10.59 -17.09 4.51
N ILE A 37 -11.04 -15.86 4.69
CA ILE A 37 -12.20 -15.46 5.49
C ILE A 37 -13.17 -14.77 4.53
N SER A 38 -14.36 -15.33 4.40
CA SER A 38 -15.47 -14.75 3.64
C SER A 38 -16.50 -14.16 4.60
N GLU A 39 -17.25 -13.14 4.17
CA GLU A 39 -18.26 -12.41 4.96
C GLU A 39 -17.63 -11.54 6.05
N THR A 40 -17.00 -10.47 5.62
CA THR A 40 -16.43 -9.46 6.51
C THR A 40 -16.97 -8.09 6.13
N ASP A 41 -17.54 -7.36 7.08
CA ASP A 41 -17.98 -5.96 6.92
C ASP A 41 -16.77 -5.00 6.89
N TRP A 42 -15.76 -5.30 6.06
CA TRP A 42 -14.65 -4.39 5.86
C TRP A 42 -15.07 -3.29 4.90
N ALA A 43 -15.10 -2.05 5.38
CA ALA A 43 -15.50 -0.90 4.56
C ALA A 43 -14.47 -0.49 3.48
N GLN A 44 -13.29 -1.14 3.38
CA GLN A 44 -12.19 -0.78 2.47
C GLN A 44 -11.27 -1.97 2.18
N ALA A 45 -10.55 -1.96 1.06
CA ALA A 45 -9.40 -2.84 0.83
C ALA A 45 -8.14 -2.34 1.58
N GLY A 46 -7.38 -3.24 2.18
CA GLY A 46 -6.19 -2.88 2.95
C GLY A 46 -5.35 -4.05 3.44
N GLN A 47 -4.28 -3.70 4.15
CA GLN A 47 -3.35 -4.64 4.76
C GLN A 47 -3.12 -4.23 6.22
N ARG A 48 -3.27 -5.17 7.14
CA ARG A 48 -3.00 -4.99 8.57
C ARG A 48 -1.98 -6.01 9.05
N ARG A 49 -0.98 -5.55 9.80
CA ARG A 49 -0.04 -6.43 10.51
C ARG A 49 -0.64 -6.79 11.87
N ILE A 50 -0.68 -8.09 12.17
CA ILE A 50 -1.11 -8.61 13.46
C ILE A 50 0.11 -8.60 14.40
N ASP A 51 -0.10 -8.41 15.70
CA ASP A 51 0.99 -8.33 16.71
C ASP A 51 1.89 -9.57 16.69
N THR A 52 1.29 -10.74 16.42
CA THR A 52 2.00 -12.01 16.27
C THR A 52 2.89 -12.07 15.01
N GLY A 53 2.71 -11.15 14.06
CA GLY A 53 3.57 -10.90 12.90
C GLY A 53 3.05 -11.41 11.55
N GLU A 54 1.92 -12.10 11.54
CA GLU A 54 1.12 -12.46 10.37
C GLU A 54 0.48 -11.20 9.74
N ILE A 55 0.09 -11.31 8.47
CA ILE A 55 -0.58 -10.22 7.73
C ILE A 55 -2.02 -10.61 7.47
N LEU A 56 -2.94 -9.68 7.70
CA LEU A 56 -4.30 -9.74 7.18
C LEU A 56 -4.39 -8.83 5.94
N LEU A 57 -4.66 -9.41 4.79
CA LEU A 57 -5.08 -8.70 3.56
C LEU A 57 -6.60 -8.75 3.49
N TYR A 58 -7.23 -7.68 3.06
CA TYR A 58 -8.67 -7.66 2.87
C TYR A 58 -9.02 -6.77 1.69
N SER A 59 -10.01 -7.18 0.92
CA SER A 59 -10.51 -6.47 -0.25
C SER A 59 -12.01 -6.26 -0.10
N ASP A 60 -12.47 -5.08 -0.50
CA ASP A 60 -13.88 -4.78 -0.67
C ASP A 60 -14.24 -4.79 -2.17
N HIS A 61 -15.53 -4.88 -2.49
CA HIS A 61 -16.06 -4.84 -3.84
C HIS A 61 -16.33 -3.39 -4.27
N GLU A 62 -15.62 -2.90 -5.30
CA GLU A 62 -15.75 -1.52 -5.80
C GLU A 62 -16.99 -1.29 -6.70
N GLU A 63 -18.18 -1.77 -6.31
CA GLU A 63 -19.41 -1.42 -7.04
C GLU A 63 -20.23 -0.35 -6.33
N GLU A 64 -20.44 0.75 -7.07
CA GLU A 64 -21.30 1.87 -6.71
C GLU A 64 -22.73 1.35 -6.47
N ASN A 65 -23.12 1.28 -5.19
CA ASN A 65 -24.44 0.84 -4.66
C ASN A 65 -24.65 -0.66 -4.37
N ALA A 66 -23.60 -1.50 -4.32
CA ALA A 66 -23.76 -2.88 -3.86
C ALA A 66 -23.92 -2.97 -2.31
N PRO A 67 -24.75 -3.89 -1.78
CA PRO A 67 -24.78 -4.17 -0.35
C PRO A 67 -23.41 -4.68 0.11
N HIS A 68 -22.89 -4.07 1.18
CA HIS A 68 -21.52 -4.19 1.72
C HIS A 68 -21.32 -5.51 2.49
N THR A 69 -21.72 -6.63 1.89
CA THR A 69 -21.78 -7.96 2.51
C THR A 69 -20.79 -8.97 1.90
N GLN A 70 -19.87 -8.53 1.02
CA GLN A 70 -19.03 -9.42 0.20
C GLN A 70 -17.51 -9.20 0.34
N GLY A 71 -17.05 -8.60 1.44
CA GLY A 71 -15.62 -8.46 1.72
C GLY A 71 -14.93 -9.83 1.88
N VAL A 72 -13.78 -10.01 1.19
CA VAL A 72 -12.89 -11.17 1.33
C VAL A 72 -11.64 -10.74 2.06
N ALA A 73 -11.26 -11.50 3.09
CA ALA A 73 -9.99 -11.31 3.78
C ALA A 73 -9.13 -12.58 3.70
N LEU A 74 -7.82 -12.40 3.54
CA LEU A 74 -6.82 -13.44 3.51
C LEU A 74 -5.81 -13.19 4.63
N THR A 75 -5.64 -14.16 5.51
CA THR A 75 -4.56 -14.14 6.52
C THR A 75 -3.36 -14.90 5.99
N LEU A 76 -2.19 -14.27 6.01
CA LEU A 76 -0.90 -14.78 5.54
C LEU A 76 0.05 -15.01 6.72
N SER A 77 0.66 -16.18 6.74
CA SER A 77 1.77 -16.50 7.65
C SER A 77 3.02 -15.64 7.39
N LYS A 78 3.98 -15.66 8.32
CA LYS A 78 5.25 -14.95 8.17
C LYS A 78 6.08 -15.52 7.03
N GLU A 79 5.98 -16.82 6.84
CA GLU A 79 6.66 -17.62 5.82
C GLU A 79 6.08 -17.28 4.45
N ALA A 80 4.74 -17.26 4.32
CA ALA A 80 4.06 -16.78 3.12
C ALA A 80 4.52 -15.36 2.76
N ARG A 81 4.60 -14.44 3.73
CA ARG A 81 5.08 -13.08 3.48
C ARG A 81 6.51 -13.04 2.93
N LYS A 82 7.41 -13.84 3.48
CA LYS A 82 8.81 -13.91 3.01
C LYS A 82 8.87 -14.46 1.58
N LEU A 83 8.09 -15.49 1.28
CA LEU A 83 8.02 -16.11 -0.05
C LEU A 83 7.35 -15.22 -1.09
N LEU A 84 6.28 -14.52 -0.71
CA LEU A 84 5.56 -13.58 -1.57
C LEU A 84 6.37 -12.31 -1.87
N GLY A 85 7.55 -12.14 -1.26
CA GLY A 85 8.49 -11.09 -1.65
C GLY A 85 7.87 -9.70 -1.55
N PHE A 86 7.24 -9.37 -0.42
CA PHE A 86 6.85 -7.98 -0.14
C PHE A 86 8.12 -7.12 -0.22
N ASN A 87 8.34 -6.54 -1.40
CA ASN A 87 9.55 -5.82 -1.72
C ASN A 87 9.71 -4.72 -0.69
N LYS A 88 10.86 -4.71 -0.01
CA LYS A 88 11.28 -3.51 0.69
C LYS A 88 11.34 -2.45 -0.39
N HIS A 89 10.43 -1.48 -0.35
CA HIS A 89 10.47 -0.36 -1.26
C HIS A 89 11.82 0.33 -1.04
N HIS A 90 12.79 0.01 -1.89
CA HIS A 90 13.96 0.84 -2.03
C HIS A 90 13.39 2.19 -2.42
N HIS A 91 13.50 3.14 -1.49
CA HIS A 91 13.17 4.53 -1.76
C HIS A 91 14.00 4.90 -2.98
N LYS A 92 13.32 5.16 -4.09
CA LYS A 92 14.03 5.64 -5.27
C LYS A 92 14.71 6.95 -4.87
N GLN A 93 16.02 7.05 -5.08
CA GLN A 93 16.84 8.16 -4.57
C GLN A 93 16.34 9.53 -5.05
N TRP A 94 15.57 9.55 -6.14
CA TRP A 94 14.99 10.75 -6.72
C TRP A 94 13.73 11.28 -6.03
N ILE A 95 13.10 10.52 -5.14
CA ILE A 95 11.90 11.01 -4.43
C ILE A 95 12.35 12.08 -3.43
N SER A 96 11.99 13.33 -3.71
CA SER A 96 12.33 14.45 -2.84
C SER A 96 11.68 14.34 -1.45
N ILE A 97 12.31 14.97 -0.47
CA ILE A 97 11.78 15.12 0.89
C ILE A 97 10.40 15.81 0.86
N GLU A 98 10.22 16.80 -0.01
CA GLU A 98 8.93 17.48 -0.21
C GLU A 98 7.84 16.49 -0.64
N ASN A 99 8.14 15.58 -1.56
CA ASN A 99 7.20 14.53 -1.96
C ASN A 99 6.88 13.54 -0.85
N LEU A 100 7.85 13.20 0.01
CA LEU A 100 7.59 12.36 1.19
C LEU A 100 6.59 13.03 2.14
N VAL A 101 6.75 14.34 2.40
CA VAL A 101 5.81 15.11 3.22
C VAL A 101 4.41 15.12 2.59
N ARG A 102 4.32 15.31 1.27
CA ARG A 102 3.03 15.31 0.54
C ARG A 102 2.36 13.94 0.52
N ILE A 103 3.13 12.86 0.44
CA ILE A 103 2.61 11.48 0.56
C ILE A 103 2.03 11.26 1.97
N GLN A 104 2.71 11.75 3.00
CA GLN A 104 2.21 11.62 4.38
C GLN A 104 0.95 12.46 4.60
N ASP A 105 0.91 13.69 4.10
CA ASP A 105 -0.29 14.54 4.13
C ASP A 105 -1.47 13.90 3.39
N LYS A 106 -1.23 13.26 2.24
CA LYS A 106 -2.24 12.44 1.55
C LYS A 106 -2.79 11.32 2.44
N LYS A 107 -1.92 10.59 3.13
CA LYS A 107 -2.32 9.52 4.07
C LYS A 107 -3.19 10.08 5.20
N ASN A 108 -2.79 11.20 5.78
CA ASN A 108 -3.53 11.87 6.86
C ASN A 108 -4.92 12.33 6.38
N LYS A 109 -5.03 12.89 5.18
CA LYS A 109 -6.32 13.27 4.56
C LYS A 109 -7.20 12.05 4.31
N LYS A 110 -6.62 10.92 3.91
CA LYS A 110 -7.36 9.66 3.76
C LYS A 110 -7.88 9.13 5.10
N THR A 111 -7.10 9.25 6.19
CA THR A 111 -7.59 8.91 7.53
C THR A 111 -8.71 9.83 8.02
N ALA A 112 -8.70 11.11 7.64
CA ALA A 112 -9.77 12.06 7.98
C ALA A 112 -11.12 11.70 7.31
N ILE A 113 -11.10 11.11 6.11
CA ILE A 113 -12.33 10.59 5.45
C ILE A 113 -12.94 9.47 6.29
N ASN A 114 -12.12 8.55 6.81
CA ASN A 114 -12.60 7.40 7.57
C ASN A 114 -13.23 7.80 8.91
N ASN A 115 -12.79 8.92 9.49
CA ASN A 115 -13.32 9.45 10.75
C ASN A 115 -14.47 10.46 10.54
N SER A 116 -14.86 10.75 9.29
CA SER A 116 -15.93 11.71 8.99
C SER A 116 -17.30 11.16 9.40
N ARG A 117 -18.13 12.01 10.02
CA ARG A 117 -19.32 11.59 10.76
C ARG A 117 -20.61 11.75 9.94
N THR A 118 -20.60 12.64 8.95
CA THR A 118 -21.73 12.90 8.05
C THR A 118 -21.34 12.78 6.58
N GLY A 119 -22.29 12.40 5.72
CA GLY A 119 -22.04 12.20 4.28
C GLY A 119 -21.48 13.44 3.57
N ALA A 120 -21.91 14.64 3.96
CA ALA A 120 -21.40 15.90 3.41
C ALA A 120 -19.92 16.16 3.75
N GLU A 121 -19.49 15.81 4.98
CA GLU A 121 -18.09 15.90 5.39
C GLU A 121 -17.24 14.89 4.62
N LYS A 122 -17.75 13.68 4.41
CA LYS A 122 -17.09 12.63 3.64
C LYS A 122 -16.84 13.05 2.20
N VAL A 123 -17.86 13.60 1.52
CA VAL A 123 -17.75 14.10 0.14
C VAL A 123 -16.71 15.22 0.02
N LYS A 124 -16.72 16.19 0.96
CA LYS A 124 -15.74 17.29 0.98
C LYS A 124 -14.31 16.79 1.24
N ALA A 125 -14.14 15.86 2.18
CA ALA A 125 -12.84 15.27 2.50
C ALA A 125 -12.32 14.40 1.35
N GLN A 126 -13.19 13.68 0.65
CA GLN A 126 -12.87 12.87 -0.51
C GLN A 126 -12.40 13.73 -1.69
N ALA A 127 -13.07 14.85 -1.98
CA ALA A 127 -12.61 15.81 -2.98
C ALA A 127 -11.19 16.33 -2.67
N LYS A 128 -10.90 16.67 -1.40
CA LYS A 128 -9.56 17.09 -0.96
C LYS A 128 -8.51 16.00 -1.10
N CYS A 129 -8.85 14.74 -0.82
CA CYS A 129 -7.94 13.61 -0.98
C CYS A 129 -7.64 13.30 -2.45
N THR A 130 -8.63 13.42 -3.34
CA THR A 130 -8.46 13.26 -4.78
C THR A 130 -7.53 14.33 -5.35
N GLU A 131 -7.71 15.58 -4.95
CA GLU A 131 -6.82 16.67 -5.36
C GLU A 131 -5.38 16.48 -4.84
N ALA A 132 -5.23 16.07 -3.58
CA ALA A 132 -3.92 15.74 -3.01
C ALA A 132 -3.23 14.58 -3.74
N ASP A 133 -3.98 13.55 -4.16
CA ASP A 133 -3.45 12.42 -4.93
C ASP A 133 -2.96 12.85 -6.32
N LYS A 134 -3.74 13.68 -7.03
CA LYS A 134 -3.32 14.28 -8.31
C LYS A 134 -2.03 15.08 -8.17
N ARG A 135 -1.94 15.90 -7.11
CA ARG A 135 -0.76 16.71 -6.82
C ARG A 135 0.47 15.86 -6.51
N VAL A 136 0.32 14.78 -5.75
CA VAL A 136 1.42 13.85 -5.44
C VAL A 136 1.89 13.13 -6.71
N LYS A 137 0.96 12.64 -7.54
CA LYS A 137 1.32 11.98 -8.80
C LYS A 137 2.07 12.91 -9.76
N LYS A 138 1.64 14.18 -9.86
CA LYS A 138 2.31 15.18 -10.68
C LYS A 138 3.73 15.46 -10.17
N SER A 139 3.90 15.73 -8.88
CA SER A 139 5.22 16.07 -8.33
C SER A 139 6.19 14.89 -8.32
N ILE A 140 5.71 13.65 -8.15
CA ILE A 140 6.55 12.45 -8.31
C ILE A 140 7.06 12.33 -9.75
N ARG A 141 6.23 12.62 -10.75
CA ARG A 141 6.65 12.61 -12.15
C ARG A 141 7.67 13.72 -12.45
N ASP A 142 7.49 14.89 -11.84
CA ASP A 142 8.42 16.02 -12.02
C ASP A 142 9.77 15.74 -11.35
N ASP A 143 9.79 15.14 -10.15
CA ASP A 143 11.02 14.68 -9.51
C ASP A 143 11.77 13.64 -10.36
N LYS A 144 11.03 12.65 -10.92
CA LYS A 144 11.65 11.65 -11.81
C LYS A 144 12.28 12.31 -13.03
N ARG A 145 11.59 13.28 -13.64
CA ARG A 145 12.10 14.01 -14.81
C ARG A 145 13.38 14.78 -14.45
N LYS A 146 13.35 15.55 -13.36
CA LYS A 146 14.50 16.32 -12.88
C LYS A 146 15.70 15.43 -12.62
N TYR A 147 15.50 14.27 -12.00
CA TYR A 147 16.57 13.32 -11.73
C TYR A 147 17.18 12.74 -13.01
N VAL A 148 16.36 12.43 -14.01
CA VAL A 148 16.86 11.98 -15.33
C VAL A 148 17.65 13.11 -16.01
N GLU A 149 17.16 14.35 -15.97
CA GLU A 149 17.87 15.52 -16.52
C GLU A 149 19.23 15.73 -15.84
N GLU A 150 19.31 15.62 -14.51
CA GLU A 150 20.55 15.70 -13.74
C GLU A 150 21.54 14.58 -14.12
N LEU A 151 21.06 13.35 -14.35
CA LEU A 151 21.90 12.24 -14.81
C LEU A 151 22.44 12.48 -16.22
N THR A 152 21.60 12.96 -17.15
CA THR A 152 22.04 13.28 -18.51
C THR A 152 23.06 14.42 -18.53
N ALA A 153 22.89 15.45 -17.69
CA ALA A 153 23.87 16.53 -17.57
C ALA A 153 25.22 16.04 -17.01
N THR A 154 25.18 15.11 -16.06
CA THR A 154 26.38 14.47 -15.49
C THR A 154 27.13 13.64 -16.53
N GLU A 155 26.40 12.95 -17.41
CA GLU A 155 26.99 12.18 -18.52
C GLU A 155 27.69 13.11 -19.53
N GLU A 156 27.03 14.20 -19.92
CA GLU A 156 27.62 15.22 -20.80
C GLU A 156 28.87 15.87 -20.20
N GLU A 157 28.88 16.14 -18.90
CA GLU A 157 30.04 16.66 -18.19
C GLU A 157 31.19 15.65 -18.16
N ALA A 158 30.90 14.38 -17.88
CA ALA A 158 31.90 13.31 -17.90
C ALA A 158 32.51 13.12 -19.30
N LEU A 159 31.73 13.28 -20.37
CA LEU A 159 32.22 13.30 -21.75
C LEU A 159 33.18 14.45 -22.01
N ARG A 160 32.86 15.66 -21.53
CA ARG A 160 33.73 16.85 -21.66
C ARG A 160 35.03 16.71 -20.86
N GLU A 161 34.97 16.14 -19.66
CA GLU A 161 36.13 15.90 -18.80
C GLU A 161 36.98 14.70 -19.22
N GLY A 162 36.47 13.83 -20.12
CA GLY A 162 37.09 12.55 -20.43
C GLY A 162 37.09 11.55 -19.26
N ASN A 163 36.20 11.72 -18.29
CA ASN A 163 36.14 10.89 -17.08
C ASN A 163 35.33 9.61 -17.32
N MET A 164 36.01 8.58 -17.84
CA MET A 164 35.38 7.31 -18.22
C MET A 164 34.66 6.59 -17.05
N LYS A 165 35.14 6.78 -15.81
CA LYS A 165 34.51 6.17 -14.63
C LYS A 165 33.15 6.81 -14.32
N LYS A 166 33.09 8.15 -14.29
CA LYS A 166 31.83 8.88 -14.08
C LYS A 166 30.80 8.55 -15.17
N LEU A 167 31.25 8.41 -16.41
CA LEU A 167 30.42 8.08 -17.56
C LEU A 167 29.76 6.70 -17.42
N TYR A 168 30.55 5.66 -17.06
CA TYR A 168 30.02 4.32 -16.83
C TYR A 168 29.00 4.28 -15.68
N ASP A 169 29.30 4.98 -14.58
CA ASP A 169 28.39 5.04 -13.42
C ASP A 169 27.08 5.79 -13.74
N ALA A 170 27.12 6.82 -14.59
CA ALA A 170 25.94 7.55 -15.05
C ALA A 170 25.08 6.69 -16.00
N ALA A 171 25.70 6.06 -17.00
CA ALA A 171 25.03 5.18 -17.96
C ALA A 171 24.32 4.00 -17.26
N LYS A 172 24.98 3.38 -16.28
CA LYS A 172 24.41 2.29 -15.48
C LYS A 172 23.21 2.72 -14.63
N LYS A 173 23.20 3.97 -14.13
CA LYS A 173 22.07 4.53 -13.38
C LYS A 173 20.89 4.87 -14.29
N LEU A 174 21.15 5.36 -15.50
CA LEU A 174 20.13 5.62 -16.51
C LEU A 174 19.44 4.33 -16.98
N GLU A 175 20.21 3.28 -17.26
CA GLU A 175 19.69 1.96 -17.68
C GLU A 175 18.75 1.36 -16.62
N GLY A 176 19.01 1.61 -15.33
CA GLY A 176 18.15 1.13 -14.23
C GLY A 176 16.84 1.91 -14.01
N GLU A 177 16.61 3.03 -14.72
CA GLU A 177 15.41 3.87 -14.57
C GLU A 177 14.47 3.90 -15.79
N ILE A 178 14.92 3.31 -16.91
CA ILE A 178 14.11 3.02 -18.12
C ILE A 178 13.23 1.79 -17.85
#